data_AF-A0A9E2JDZ3-F1
#
_entry.id   AF-A0A9E2JDZ3-F1
#
_cell.length_a   1.000
_cell.length_b   1.000
_cell.length_c   1.000
_cell.angle_alpha   90.00
_cell.angle_beta   90.00
_cell.angle_gamma   90.00
#
_symmetry.space_group_name_H-M   'P 1'
#
loop_
_entity.id
_entity.type
_entity.pdbx_description
1 polymer ?
#
loop_
_entity_poly.entity_id
_entity_poly.type
_entity_poly.pdbx_seq_one_letter_code
_entity_poly.pdbx_strand_id
1 'polypeptide(L)'
;MTRPSQHPELEALRGQVLANCHRSDARYAGSFSLCGLLLRLRDYYKWEHDLAPWAEVDSPEVLGWVDERETLWESIQGQEPADLVWRGRRVNPFETEVLNQDLAELGFYYGAGYAAFLKPSFFLARVLDEYEMDGFRVTYLDDEIARDLFTVPAQILGREIVARIRPLAAYFWDSILYAGAWRRTAWSLALAAHGLARDDLTGPAEEWAPRFREMLIEEMAAFVWHEYGEATEPTLSRTRWRALVGANPYSRIELLARTLKDLLADVGDQGRLRFIITNRRVGSLGIYVAQLDGLAARLFPEIGPAFDRFLKEQDWEDMEAARSRAWKRVSGLGRDLMDLAEKSADRPGDWLAARVEEVFYQPLGL
;
A
#
# COMPACT_ATOMS: atom_id res chain seq x y z
N MET A 1 32.34 1.19 -7.35
CA MET A 1 32.68 0.97 -8.78
C MET A 1 31.42 0.53 -9.51
N THR A 2 30.73 1.47 -10.16
CA THR A 2 29.50 1.24 -10.94
C THR A 2 29.85 0.47 -12.21
N ARG A 3 29.24 -0.71 -12.42
CA ARG A 3 29.29 -1.37 -13.72
C ARG A 3 28.56 -0.45 -14.72
N PRO A 4 29.14 -0.14 -15.90
CA PRO A 4 28.39 0.57 -16.94
C PRO A 4 27.13 -0.24 -17.29
N SER A 5 25.99 0.44 -17.40
CA SER A 5 24.69 -0.22 -17.60
C SER A 5 24.72 -1.02 -18.91
N GLN A 6 24.22 -2.25 -18.85
CA GLN A 6 24.13 -3.12 -20.03
C GLN A 6 23.11 -2.60 -21.06
N HIS A 7 22.35 -1.53 -20.73
CA HIS A 7 21.32 -0.92 -21.58
C HIS A 7 21.31 0.62 -21.41
N PRO A 8 22.05 1.38 -22.24
CA PRO A 8 22.08 2.85 -22.18
C PRO A 8 20.70 3.50 -22.30
N GLU A 9 19.81 2.94 -23.12
CA GLU A 9 18.43 3.41 -23.28
C GLU A 9 17.61 3.25 -21.99
N LEU A 10 17.85 2.18 -21.22
CA LEU A 10 17.16 1.94 -19.94
C LEU A 10 17.58 2.96 -18.88
N GLU A 11 18.87 3.33 -18.82
CA GLU A 11 19.32 4.41 -17.91
C GLU A 11 18.74 5.76 -18.33
N ALA A 12 18.66 6.03 -19.64
CA ALA A 12 18.01 7.24 -20.13
C ALA A 12 16.52 7.26 -19.75
N LEU A 13 15.82 6.13 -19.85
CA LEU A 13 14.43 6.01 -19.40
C LEU A 13 14.31 6.22 -17.89
N ARG A 14 15.17 5.56 -17.09
CA ARG A 14 15.22 5.71 -15.63
C ARG A 14 15.35 7.19 -15.21
N GLY A 15 16.26 7.94 -15.85
CA GLY A 15 16.44 9.37 -15.58
C GLY A 15 15.18 10.20 -15.90
N GLN A 16 14.49 9.89 -17.00
CA GLN A 16 13.23 10.55 -17.36
C GLN A 16 12.09 10.23 -16.39
N VAL A 17 11.99 8.98 -15.94
CA VAL A 17 11.02 8.56 -14.92
C VAL A 17 11.29 9.30 -13.62
N LEU A 18 12.55 9.33 -13.14
CA LEU A 18 12.94 10.10 -11.95
C LEU A 18 12.61 11.59 -12.06
N ALA A 19 12.82 12.20 -13.23
CA ALA A 19 12.45 13.59 -13.44
C ALA A 19 10.94 13.81 -13.27
N ASN A 20 10.11 12.90 -13.77
CA ASN A 20 8.66 12.95 -13.56
C ASN A 20 8.27 12.68 -12.10
N CYS A 21 8.98 11.78 -11.40
CA CYS A 21 8.82 11.58 -9.96
C CYS A 21 9.06 12.88 -9.20
N HIS A 22 10.18 13.55 -9.45
CA HIS A 22 10.52 14.81 -8.78
C HIS A 22 9.54 15.94 -9.07
N ARG A 23 9.08 16.09 -10.33
CA ARG A 23 8.05 17.07 -10.68
C ARG A 23 6.76 16.83 -9.92
N SER A 24 6.35 15.57 -9.81
CA SER A 24 5.18 15.23 -9.02
C SER A 24 5.41 15.47 -7.54
N ASP A 25 6.53 15.05 -6.97
CA ASP A 25 6.77 15.18 -5.53
C ASP A 25 6.88 16.67 -5.13
N ALA A 26 7.54 17.51 -5.93
CA ALA A 26 7.62 18.95 -5.73
C ALA A 26 6.25 19.64 -5.62
N ARG A 27 5.22 19.11 -6.31
CA ARG A 27 3.87 19.67 -6.28
C ARG A 27 3.02 19.13 -5.12
N TYR A 28 3.24 17.89 -4.70
CA TYR A 28 2.33 17.17 -3.80
C TYR A 28 2.92 16.80 -2.44
N ALA A 29 4.22 17.04 -2.19
CA ALA A 29 4.84 16.77 -0.89
C ALA A 29 4.14 17.52 0.27
N GLY A 30 3.66 18.74 0.01
CA GLY A 30 2.89 19.53 0.98
C GLY A 30 1.51 18.97 1.33
N SER A 31 1.02 17.93 0.65
CA SER A 31 -0.23 17.24 1.00
C SER A 31 -0.07 16.27 2.18
N PHE A 32 1.17 15.91 2.55
CA PHE A 32 1.44 15.07 3.71
C PHE A 32 1.50 15.90 5.01
N SER A 33 1.15 15.27 6.14
CA SER A 33 1.47 15.86 7.44
C SER A 33 2.98 15.94 7.63
N LEU A 34 3.47 16.86 8.46
CA LEU A 34 4.92 17.02 8.70
C LEU A 34 5.58 15.70 9.12
N CYS A 35 5.01 15.00 10.11
CA CYS A 35 5.51 13.69 10.53
C CYS A 35 5.45 12.65 9.41
N GLY A 36 4.37 12.66 8.62
CA GLY A 36 4.19 11.74 7.49
C GLY A 36 5.17 11.99 6.34
N LEU A 37 5.56 13.25 6.12
CA LEU A 37 6.57 13.65 5.14
C LEU A 37 7.97 13.23 5.59
N LEU A 38 8.33 13.50 6.85
CA LEU A 38 9.65 13.16 7.39
C LEU A 38 9.94 11.66 7.34
N LEU A 39 8.97 10.81 7.68
CA LEU A 39 9.13 9.35 7.57
C LEU A 39 9.38 8.92 6.11
N ARG A 40 8.64 9.50 5.16
CA ARG A 40 8.82 9.20 3.73
C ARG A 40 10.17 9.69 3.20
N LEU A 41 10.62 10.87 3.62
CA LEU A 41 11.92 11.42 3.23
C LEU A 41 13.07 10.54 3.72
N ARG A 42 13.00 10.06 4.97
CA ARG A 42 13.97 9.10 5.51
C ARG A 42 14.02 7.81 4.69
N ASP A 43 12.86 7.26 4.33
CA ASP A 43 12.80 6.03 3.53
C ASP A 43 13.21 6.26 2.07
N TYR A 44 12.96 7.45 1.54
CA TYR A 44 13.40 7.87 0.21
C TYR A 44 14.91 8.04 0.14
N TYR A 45 15.52 8.66 1.16
CA TYR A 45 16.97 8.73 1.32
C TYR A 45 17.60 7.35 1.29
N LYS A 46 17.08 6.41 2.10
CA LYS A 46 17.59 5.04 2.15
C LYS A 46 17.52 4.36 0.78
N TRP A 47 16.40 4.48 0.09
CA TRP A 47 16.24 3.92 -1.25
C TRP A 47 17.23 4.53 -2.25
N GLU A 48 17.41 5.85 -2.27
CA GLU A 48 18.29 6.54 -3.22
C GLU A 48 19.77 6.16 -3.03
N HIS A 49 20.16 5.81 -1.79
CA HIS A 49 21.51 5.38 -1.43
C HIS A 49 21.69 3.85 -1.41
N ASP A 50 20.70 3.09 -1.90
CA ASP A 50 20.68 1.61 -1.88
C ASP A 50 20.89 1.01 -0.47
N LEU A 51 20.35 1.68 0.54
CA LEU A 51 20.35 1.22 1.92
C LEU A 51 19.10 0.38 2.21
N ALA A 52 19.27 -0.62 3.07
CA ALA A 52 18.15 -1.42 3.54
C ALA A 52 17.22 -0.62 4.48
N PRO A 53 15.94 -1.01 4.64
CA PRO A 53 15.01 -0.32 5.54
C PRO A 53 15.50 -0.21 7.00
N TRP A 54 16.23 -1.22 7.48
CA TRP A 54 16.81 -1.27 8.82
C TRP A 54 18.15 -0.57 8.98
N ALA A 55 18.72 -0.02 7.89
CA ALA A 55 19.95 0.75 8.00
C ALA A 55 19.69 1.99 8.88
N GLU A 56 20.54 2.16 9.89
CA GLU A 56 20.62 3.42 10.63
C GLU A 56 21.35 4.45 9.77
N VAL A 57 20.84 5.67 9.77
CA VAL A 57 21.36 6.78 8.97
C VAL A 57 21.61 7.96 9.89
N ASP A 58 22.73 8.66 9.68
CA ASP A 58 23.07 9.79 10.54
C ASP A 58 22.14 10.98 10.26
N SER A 59 21.66 11.62 11.32
CA SER A 59 20.65 12.68 11.20
C SER A 59 21.14 13.90 10.39
N PRO A 60 22.38 14.39 10.57
CA PRO A 60 22.90 15.49 9.76
C PRO A 60 23.04 15.16 8.28
N GLU A 61 23.37 13.91 7.91
CA GLU A 61 23.44 13.49 6.51
C GLU A 61 22.06 13.54 5.85
N VAL A 62 21.05 12.97 6.52
CA VAL A 62 19.67 12.98 6.02
C VAL A 62 19.16 14.42 5.90
N LEU A 63 19.42 15.27 6.89
CA LEU A 63 18.98 16.68 6.85
C LEU A 63 19.65 17.46 5.72
N GLY A 64 20.96 17.28 5.50
CA GLY A 64 21.65 17.90 4.37
C GLY A 64 21.07 17.47 3.02
N TRP A 65 20.76 16.18 2.87
CA TRP A 65 20.08 15.68 1.67
C TRP A 65 18.64 16.21 1.52
N VAL A 66 17.91 16.39 2.63
CA VAL A 66 16.56 17.02 2.59
C VAL A 66 16.67 18.45 2.07
N ASP A 67 17.64 19.24 2.53
CA ASP A 67 17.85 20.62 2.07
C ASP A 67 18.13 20.67 0.55
N GLU A 68 18.98 19.76 0.04
CA GLU A 68 19.24 19.61 -1.39
C GLU A 68 17.97 19.24 -2.18
N ARG A 69 17.17 18.33 -1.62
CA ARG A 69 15.92 17.85 -2.23
C ARG A 69 14.87 18.96 -2.32
N GLU A 70 14.72 19.74 -1.24
CA GLU A 70 13.80 20.88 -1.21
C GLU A 70 14.21 21.95 -2.21
N THR A 71 15.51 22.27 -2.27
CA THR A 71 16.07 23.21 -3.26
C THR A 71 15.77 22.77 -4.69
N LEU A 72 15.93 21.47 -5.00
CA LEU A 72 15.56 20.92 -6.29
C LEU A 72 14.06 21.10 -6.56
N TRP A 73 13.21 20.74 -5.61
CA TRP A 73 11.76 20.83 -5.76
C TRP A 73 11.27 22.26 -5.99
N GLU A 74 11.83 23.24 -5.29
CA GLU A 74 11.55 24.66 -5.52
C GLU A 74 11.88 25.07 -6.96
N SER A 75 13.00 24.59 -7.51
CA SER A 75 13.43 24.94 -8.87
C SER A 75 12.55 24.36 -9.99
N ILE A 76 11.82 23.27 -9.71
CA ILE A 76 10.95 22.57 -10.68
C ILE A 76 9.47 22.68 -10.33
N GLN A 77 9.13 23.47 -9.31
CA GLN A 77 7.77 23.60 -8.83
C GLN A 77 6.83 24.09 -9.95
N GLY A 78 5.68 23.42 -10.10
CA GLY A 78 4.69 23.74 -11.12
C GLY A 78 4.97 23.18 -12.52
N GLN A 79 6.09 22.49 -12.73
CA GLN A 79 6.30 21.73 -13.96
C GLN A 79 5.38 20.50 -14.00
N GLU A 80 4.72 20.28 -15.13
CA GLU A 80 3.91 19.08 -15.37
C GLU A 80 4.81 17.89 -15.78
N PRO A 81 4.38 16.64 -15.53
CA PRO A 81 5.05 15.46 -16.06
C PRO A 81 5.25 15.56 -17.58
N ALA A 82 6.44 15.18 -18.04
CA ALA A 82 6.80 15.22 -19.46
C ALA A 82 6.69 13.83 -20.10
N ASP A 83 6.53 13.82 -21.42
CA ASP A 83 6.59 12.60 -22.21
C ASP A 83 7.96 11.92 -22.11
N LEU A 84 7.93 10.60 -22.19
CA LEU A 84 9.11 9.74 -22.15
C LEU A 84 9.60 9.46 -23.57
N VAL A 85 10.91 9.36 -23.74
CA VAL A 85 11.55 8.91 -24.97
C VAL A 85 12.07 7.49 -24.77
N TRP A 86 11.51 6.55 -25.52
CA TRP A 86 11.87 5.12 -25.48
C TRP A 86 12.04 4.55 -26.88
N ARG A 87 13.24 4.02 -27.18
CA ARG A 87 13.61 3.50 -28.53
C ARG A 87 13.26 4.47 -29.67
N GLY A 88 13.54 5.76 -29.45
CA GLY A 88 13.26 6.84 -30.40
C GLY A 88 11.78 7.27 -30.51
N ARG A 89 10.87 6.64 -29.76
CA ARG A 89 9.45 7.00 -29.70
C ARG A 89 9.19 7.93 -28.53
N ARG A 90 8.33 8.94 -28.74
CA ARG A 90 7.78 9.77 -27.67
C ARG A 90 6.50 9.10 -27.16
N VAL A 91 6.41 8.85 -25.86
CA VAL A 91 5.30 8.15 -25.22
C VAL A 91 4.77 8.98 -24.07
N ASN A 92 3.44 9.10 -23.98
CA ASN A 92 2.82 9.77 -22.84
C ASN A 92 3.15 8.98 -21.55
N PRO A 93 3.50 9.64 -20.43
CA PRO A 93 3.94 8.92 -19.24
C PRO A 93 2.83 8.05 -18.60
N PHE A 94 1.56 8.23 -18.98
CA PHE A 94 0.46 7.40 -18.49
C PHE A 94 0.09 6.25 -19.44
N GLU A 95 0.69 6.15 -20.63
CA GLU A 95 0.52 5.04 -21.58
C GLU A 95 1.46 3.87 -21.22
N THR A 96 1.24 3.26 -20.05
CA THR A 96 2.13 2.24 -19.50
C THR A 96 2.20 0.99 -20.34
N GLU A 97 1.11 0.60 -21.02
CA GLU A 97 1.05 -0.61 -21.84
C GLU A 97 2.03 -0.56 -23.00
N VAL A 98 2.24 0.63 -23.60
CA VAL A 98 3.16 0.82 -24.73
C VAL A 98 4.61 0.62 -24.30
N LEU A 99 4.98 1.08 -23.10
CA LEU A 99 6.32 0.88 -22.54
C LEU A 99 6.51 -0.58 -22.10
N ASN A 100 5.52 -1.15 -21.40
CA ASN A 100 5.65 -2.47 -20.79
C ASN A 100 5.74 -3.61 -21.81
N GLN A 101 5.16 -3.45 -23.01
CA GLN A 101 5.37 -4.40 -24.11
C GLN A 101 6.85 -4.60 -24.45
N ASP A 102 7.62 -3.51 -24.46
CA ASP A 102 9.06 -3.55 -24.76
C ASP A 102 9.89 -3.88 -23.51
N LEU A 103 9.50 -3.38 -22.34
CA LEU A 103 10.25 -3.56 -21.09
C LEU A 103 10.18 -5.00 -20.56
N ALA A 104 9.13 -5.76 -20.91
CA ALA A 104 9.01 -7.17 -20.58
C ALA A 104 10.21 -7.98 -21.10
N GLU A 105 10.72 -7.68 -22.30
CA GLU A 105 11.91 -8.34 -22.88
C GLU A 105 13.19 -8.09 -22.05
N LEU A 106 13.21 -6.98 -21.31
CA LEU A 106 14.33 -6.56 -20.46
C LEU A 106 14.16 -6.98 -19.00
N GLY A 107 13.00 -7.57 -18.64
CA GLY A 107 12.65 -7.92 -17.27
C GLY A 107 12.32 -6.71 -16.39
N PHE A 108 11.75 -5.65 -16.97
CA PHE A 108 11.34 -4.44 -16.25
C PHE A 108 9.85 -4.15 -16.41
N TYR A 109 9.31 -3.44 -15.42
CA TYR A 109 7.95 -2.94 -15.39
C TYR A 109 7.95 -1.44 -15.09
N TYR A 110 7.28 -0.69 -15.95
CA TYR A 110 6.97 0.72 -15.75
C TYR A 110 5.53 0.88 -15.24
N GLY A 111 5.38 1.55 -14.10
CA GLY A 111 4.07 1.89 -13.56
C GLY A 111 3.85 3.39 -13.54
N ALA A 112 2.65 3.80 -13.95
CA ALA A 112 2.20 5.16 -13.88
C ALA A 112 0.70 5.23 -13.56
N GLY A 113 0.28 6.25 -12.83
CA GLY A 113 -1.14 6.44 -12.50
C GLY A 113 -1.37 7.62 -11.59
N TYR A 114 -2.53 7.65 -10.93
CA TYR A 114 -2.87 8.67 -9.94
C TYR A 114 -3.03 8.02 -8.57
N ALA A 115 -2.20 8.44 -7.63
CA ALA A 115 -2.22 7.99 -6.25
C ALA A 115 -3.19 8.85 -5.39
N ALA A 116 -3.05 8.78 -4.06
CA ALA A 116 -3.76 9.66 -3.14
C ALA A 116 -3.61 11.15 -3.54
N PHE A 117 -4.65 11.95 -3.29
CA PHE A 117 -4.73 13.36 -3.67
C PHE A 117 -4.67 13.63 -5.19
N LEU A 118 -4.93 12.61 -6.02
CA LEU A 118 -4.76 12.67 -7.48
C LEU A 118 -3.34 13.09 -7.88
N LYS A 119 -2.34 12.72 -7.07
CA LYS A 119 -0.93 12.89 -7.38
C LYS A 119 -0.55 11.95 -8.53
N PRO A 120 -0.01 12.44 -9.66
CA PRO A 120 0.67 11.59 -10.64
C PRO A 120 1.75 10.75 -9.97
N SER A 121 1.78 9.45 -10.21
CA SER A 121 2.80 8.60 -9.63
C SER A 121 3.49 7.74 -10.65
N PHE A 122 4.81 7.60 -10.52
CA PHE A 122 5.66 6.90 -11.47
C PHE A 122 6.68 6.02 -10.74
N PHE A 123 6.98 4.87 -11.33
CA PHE A 123 8.10 4.03 -10.92
C PHE A 123 8.55 3.12 -12.07
N LEU A 124 9.80 2.65 -11.97
CA LEU A 124 10.39 1.66 -12.88
C LEU A 124 11.11 0.64 -12.02
N ALA A 125 10.78 -0.64 -12.18
CA ALA A 125 11.29 -1.71 -11.33
C ALA A 125 11.58 -2.99 -12.11
N ARG A 126 12.43 -3.84 -11.53
CA ARG A 126 12.69 -5.18 -12.05
C ARG A 126 11.50 -6.09 -11.75
N VAL A 127 11.11 -6.90 -12.74
CA VAL A 127 10.11 -7.95 -12.57
C VAL A 127 10.75 -9.12 -11.83
N LEU A 128 10.10 -9.54 -10.76
CA LEU A 128 10.43 -10.73 -9.99
C LEU A 128 9.68 -11.95 -10.52
N ASP A 129 8.37 -11.82 -10.70
CA ASP A 129 7.48 -12.88 -11.16
C ASP A 129 6.18 -12.30 -11.74
N GLU A 130 5.52 -13.05 -12.61
CA GLU A 130 4.26 -12.66 -13.26
C GLU A 130 3.32 -13.85 -13.45
N TYR A 131 2.03 -13.66 -13.16
CA TYR A 131 1.00 -14.67 -13.39
C TYR A 131 -0.37 -14.05 -13.66
N GLU A 132 -1.32 -14.87 -14.14
CA GLU A 132 -2.71 -14.46 -14.35
C GLU A 132 -3.61 -15.01 -13.23
N MET A 133 -4.56 -14.20 -12.76
CA MET A 133 -5.55 -14.53 -11.74
C MET A 133 -6.91 -13.95 -12.14
N ASP A 134 -7.86 -14.80 -12.55
CA ASP A 134 -9.23 -14.40 -12.92
C ASP A 134 -9.30 -13.20 -13.90
N GLY A 135 -8.43 -13.20 -14.91
CA GLY A 135 -8.33 -12.13 -15.91
C GLY A 135 -7.63 -10.86 -15.41
N PHE A 136 -7.01 -10.90 -14.23
CA PHE A 136 -6.03 -9.91 -13.79
C PHE A 136 -4.62 -10.41 -14.07
N ARG A 137 -3.75 -9.54 -14.58
CA ARG A 137 -2.31 -9.79 -14.59
C ARG A 137 -1.75 -9.34 -13.24
N VAL A 138 -1.00 -10.23 -12.60
CA VAL A 138 -0.32 -9.96 -11.33
C VAL A 138 1.17 -9.92 -11.60
N THR A 139 1.81 -8.81 -11.22
CA THR A 139 3.26 -8.63 -11.36
C THR A 139 3.88 -8.36 -9.99
N TYR A 140 4.85 -9.20 -9.62
CA TYR A 140 5.69 -9.00 -8.44
C TYR A 140 6.95 -8.27 -8.86
N LEU A 141 7.27 -7.20 -8.13
CA LEU A 141 8.40 -6.32 -8.42
C LEU A 141 9.44 -6.38 -7.31
N ASP A 142 10.71 -6.45 -7.72
CA ASP A 142 11.86 -6.47 -6.83
C ASP A 142 12.43 -5.05 -6.65
N ASP A 143 13.63 -4.78 -7.17
CA ASP A 143 14.29 -3.49 -7.06
C ASP A 143 13.65 -2.42 -7.94
N GLU A 144 13.34 -1.29 -7.29
CA GLU A 144 12.85 -0.07 -7.93
C GLU A 144 14.05 0.77 -8.34
N ILE A 145 14.30 0.92 -9.63
CA ILE A 145 15.41 1.75 -10.15
C ILE A 145 15.01 3.21 -10.33
N ALA A 146 13.71 3.50 -10.33
CA ALA A 146 13.13 4.83 -10.20
C ALA A 146 11.81 4.75 -9.41
N ARG A 147 11.57 5.70 -8.49
CA ARG A 147 10.30 5.82 -7.77
C ARG A 147 10.06 7.23 -7.22
N ASP A 148 8.80 7.50 -6.93
CA ASP A 148 8.37 8.66 -6.15
C ASP A 148 8.62 8.51 -4.65
N LEU A 149 8.50 9.63 -3.93
CA LEU A 149 8.39 9.70 -2.48
C LEU A 149 7.21 8.89 -1.92
N PHE A 150 6.05 8.93 -2.60
CA PHE A 150 4.88 8.16 -2.19
C PHE A 150 4.94 6.75 -2.78
N THR A 151 4.91 5.74 -1.91
CA THR A 151 4.90 4.34 -2.32
C THR A 151 3.84 3.57 -1.55
N VAL A 152 3.35 2.49 -2.18
CA VAL A 152 2.42 1.52 -1.59
C VAL A 152 2.95 0.11 -1.86
N PRO A 153 2.77 -0.86 -0.93
CA PRO A 153 3.25 -2.23 -1.11
C PRO A 153 2.55 -2.98 -2.25
N ALA A 154 1.27 -2.71 -2.47
CA ALA A 154 0.52 -3.23 -3.61
C ALA A 154 -0.47 -2.18 -4.09
N GLN A 155 -0.92 -2.35 -5.34
CA GLN A 155 -1.93 -1.50 -5.96
C GLN A 155 -2.59 -2.19 -7.14
N ILE A 156 -3.79 -1.73 -7.47
CA ILE A 156 -4.52 -2.11 -8.68
C ILE A 156 -4.73 -0.95 -9.66
N LEU A 157 -4.43 -1.20 -10.94
CA LEU A 157 -4.76 -0.32 -12.05
C LEU A 157 -5.46 -1.11 -13.17
N GLY A 158 -6.77 -0.92 -13.30
CA GLY A 158 -7.54 -1.63 -14.34
C GLY A 158 -7.57 -3.13 -14.07
N ARG A 159 -6.86 -3.91 -14.90
CA ARG A 159 -6.68 -5.37 -14.75
C ARG A 159 -5.25 -5.76 -14.35
N GLU A 160 -4.44 -4.79 -13.95
CA GLU A 160 -3.06 -4.99 -13.48
C GLU A 160 -3.03 -4.86 -11.96
N ILE A 161 -2.55 -5.89 -11.27
CA ILE A 161 -2.25 -5.88 -9.84
C ILE A 161 -0.74 -5.96 -9.68
N VAL A 162 -0.17 -4.99 -8.99
CA VAL A 162 1.28 -4.88 -8.84
C VAL A 162 1.63 -4.89 -7.37
N ALA A 163 2.52 -5.80 -6.96
CA ALA A 163 3.07 -5.84 -5.61
C ALA A 163 4.58 -5.55 -5.64
N ARG A 164 5.08 -4.77 -4.69
CA ARG A 164 6.41 -4.17 -4.70
C ARG A 164 7.16 -4.51 -3.41
N ILE A 165 8.29 -5.23 -3.54
CA ILE A 165 9.07 -5.70 -2.38
C ILE A 165 9.66 -4.54 -1.57
N ARG A 166 10.23 -3.53 -2.23
CA ARG A 166 10.94 -2.43 -1.56
C ARG A 166 10.00 -1.58 -0.68
N PRO A 167 8.81 -1.15 -1.16
CA PRO A 167 7.81 -0.51 -0.32
C PRO A 167 7.27 -1.42 0.79
N LEU A 168 7.06 -2.72 0.51
CA LEU A 168 6.64 -3.68 1.52
C LEU A 168 7.66 -3.82 2.66
N ALA A 169 8.95 -3.85 2.31
CA ALA A 169 10.06 -3.95 3.26
C ALA A 169 10.09 -2.74 4.21
N ALA A 170 9.98 -1.52 3.68
CA ALA A 170 9.90 -0.30 4.49
C ALA A 170 8.67 -0.30 5.40
N TYR A 171 7.51 -0.67 4.84
CA TYR A 171 6.26 -0.73 5.59
C TYR A 171 6.30 -1.75 6.74
N PHE A 172 6.81 -2.96 6.50
CA PHE A 172 6.94 -3.98 7.53
C PHE A 172 7.95 -3.58 8.59
N TRP A 173 9.10 -3.04 8.18
CA TRP A 173 10.13 -2.60 9.10
C TRP A 173 9.61 -1.57 10.11
N ASP A 174 8.98 -0.51 9.62
CA ASP A 174 8.38 0.51 10.49
C ASP A 174 7.28 -0.07 11.40
N SER A 175 6.44 -0.94 10.85
CA SER A 175 5.36 -1.57 11.62
C SER A 175 5.89 -2.47 12.75
N ILE A 176 6.99 -3.18 12.53
CA ILE A 176 7.66 -4.02 13.54
C ILE A 176 8.37 -3.17 14.60
N LEU A 177 9.07 -2.11 14.16
CA LEU A 177 9.86 -1.24 15.02
C LEU A 177 8.98 -0.47 16.01
N TYR A 178 7.89 0.12 15.52
CA TYR A 178 6.98 0.97 16.32
C TYR A 178 5.79 0.20 16.92
N ALA A 179 5.80 -1.14 16.86
CA ALA A 179 4.73 -1.97 17.41
C ALA A 179 4.56 -1.79 18.92
N GLY A 180 3.35 -1.40 19.34
CA GLY A 180 2.90 -1.49 20.74
C GLY A 180 2.76 -2.93 21.22
N ALA A 181 2.61 -3.13 22.54
CA ALA A 181 2.66 -4.45 23.18
C ALA A 181 1.77 -5.52 22.53
N TRP A 182 0.50 -5.18 22.25
CA TRP A 182 -0.43 -6.08 21.57
C TRP A 182 0.03 -6.46 20.15
N ARG A 183 0.42 -5.48 19.33
CA ARG A 183 0.88 -5.72 17.96
C ARG A 183 2.18 -6.53 17.93
N ARG A 184 3.02 -6.42 18.96
CA ARG A 184 4.23 -7.27 19.08
C ARG A 184 3.90 -8.74 19.15
N THR A 185 2.83 -9.14 19.83
CA THR A 185 2.41 -10.56 19.86
C THR A 185 2.04 -11.06 18.46
N ALA A 186 1.32 -10.24 17.68
CA ALA A 186 0.94 -10.59 16.32
C ALA A 186 2.17 -10.63 15.37
N TRP A 187 3.10 -9.68 15.49
CA TRP A 187 4.37 -9.70 14.76
C TRP A 187 5.28 -10.87 15.16
N SER A 188 5.31 -11.26 16.43
CA SER A 188 6.07 -12.44 16.87
C SER A 188 5.53 -13.72 16.26
N LEU A 189 4.20 -13.89 16.17
CA LEU A 189 3.60 -15.01 15.46
C LEU A 189 3.99 -14.99 13.97
N ALA A 190 3.91 -13.80 13.35
CA ALA A 190 4.24 -13.63 11.94
C ALA A 190 5.68 -14.03 11.64
N LEU A 191 6.64 -13.44 12.36
CA LEU A 191 8.07 -13.71 12.20
C LEU A 191 8.40 -15.18 12.48
N ALA A 192 7.82 -15.77 13.54
CA ALA A 192 8.08 -17.16 13.88
C ALA A 192 7.62 -18.15 12.80
N ALA A 193 6.51 -17.84 12.10
CA ALA A 193 6.06 -18.65 10.96
C ALA A 193 7.07 -18.67 9.81
N HIS A 194 7.97 -17.67 9.76
CA HIS A 194 9.05 -17.52 8.78
C HIS A 194 10.43 -17.85 9.37
N GLY A 195 10.49 -18.48 10.55
CA GLY A 195 11.77 -18.84 11.17
C GLY A 195 12.61 -17.64 11.64
N LEU A 196 11.97 -16.51 11.95
CA LEU A 196 12.57 -15.31 12.50
C LEU A 196 12.06 -15.06 13.92
N ALA A 197 12.91 -14.54 14.81
CA ALA A 197 12.46 -13.90 16.04
C ALA A 197 12.64 -12.38 15.95
N ARG A 198 11.78 -11.63 16.64
CA ARG A 198 11.88 -10.16 16.68
C ARG A 198 13.20 -9.69 17.27
N ASP A 199 13.71 -10.41 18.27
CA ASP A 199 14.96 -10.07 18.95
C ASP A 199 16.17 -10.28 18.01
N ASP A 200 16.09 -11.22 17.06
CA ASP A 200 17.13 -11.45 16.04
C ASP A 200 17.32 -10.24 15.13
N LEU A 201 16.26 -9.45 14.90
CA LEU A 201 16.28 -8.26 14.03
C LEU A 201 17.11 -7.10 14.61
N THR A 202 17.70 -7.28 15.79
CA THR A 202 18.67 -6.35 16.40
C THR A 202 20.12 -6.79 16.21
N GLY A 203 20.35 -8.02 15.74
CA GLY A 203 21.67 -8.57 15.45
C GLY A 203 22.19 -8.23 14.04
N PRO A 204 23.34 -8.78 13.64
CA PRO A 204 23.93 -8.54 12.32
C PRO A 204 22.96 -8.87 11.19
N ALA A 205 22.75 -7.92 10.28
CA ALA A 205 21.75 -8.04 9.22
C ALA A 205 22.00 -9.25 8.30
N GLU A 206 23.26 -9.64 8.12
CA GLU A 206 23.67 -10.78 7.30
C GLU A 206 23.05 -12.11 7.77
N GLU A 207 22.69 -12.22 9.06
CA GLU A 207 22.15 -13.44 9.65
C GLU A 207 20.65 -13.61 9.41
N TRP A 208 19.89 -12.52 9.35
CA TRP A 208 18.42 -12.56 9.28
C TRP A 208 17.83 -11.91 8.01
N ALA A 209 18.52 -10.97 7.37
CA ALA A 209 18.00 -10.24 6.22
C ALA A 209 17.63 -11.13 5.02
N PRO A 210 18.39 -12.21 4.67
CA PRO A 210 17.97 -13.13 3.62
C PRO A 210 16.61 -13.77 3.92
N ARG A 211 16.40 -14.24 5.15
CA ARG A 211 15.13 -14.83 5.59
C ARG A 211 14.01 -13.80 5.65
N PHE A 212 14.32 -12.57 6.08
CA PHE A 212 13.36 -11.47 6.04
C PHE A 212 12.93 -11.15 4.61
N ARG A 213 13.85 -11.20 3.64
CA ARG A 213 13.52 -11.04 2.22
C ARG A 213 12.64 -12.17 1.69
N GLU A 214 12.91 -13.42 2.08
CA GLU A 214 12.03 -14.57 1.75
C GLU A 214 10.61 -14.35 2.31
N MET A 215 10.49 -13.95 3.58
CA MET A 215 9.20 -13.57 4.18
C MET A 215 8.48 -12.50 3.37
N LEU A 216 9.18 -11.44 2.96
CA LEU A 216 8.57 -10.36 2.15
C LEU A 216 7.99 -10.91 0.84
N ILE A 217 8.73 -11.75 0.11
CA ILE A 217 8.25 -12.37 -1.14
C ILE A 217 6.99 -13.20 -0.88
N GLU A 218 7.03 -14.04 0.15
CA GLU A 218 5.90 -14.92 0.45
C GLU A 218 4.65 -14.12 0.85
N GLU A 219 4.82 -13.02 1.58
CA GLU A 219 3.73 -12.21 2.11
C GLU A 219 3.12 -11.23 1.09
N MET A 220 3.78 -10.98 -0.05
CA MET A 220 3.20 -10.21 -1.17
C MET A 220 1.87 -10.80 -1.64
N ALA A 221 1.70 -12.12 -1.59
CA ALA A 221 0.47 -12.78 -2.00
C ALA A 221 -0.74 -12.27 -1.20
N ALA A 222 -0.60 -12.05 0.11
CA ALA A 222 -1.70 -11.56 0.93
C ALA A 222 -2.13 -10.14 0.53
N PHE A 223 -1.18 -9.30 0.10
CA PHE A 223 -1.46 -7.95 -0.40
C PHE A 223 -2.12 -7.99 -1.79
N VAL A 224 -1.71 -8.90 -2.67
CA VAL A 224 -2.40 -9.10 -3.96
C VAL A 224 -3.85 -9.53 -3.77
N TRP A 225 -4.13 -10.39 -2.78
CA TRP A 225 -5.51 -10.76 -2.46
C TRP A 225 -6.32 -9.62 -1.83
N HIS A 226 -5.68 -8.61 -1.24
CA HIS A 226 -6.36 -7.36 -0.87
C HIS A 226 -6.76 -6.58 -2.11
N GLU A 227 -5.82 -6.33 -3.02
CA GLU A 227 -6.08 -5.59 -4.27
C GLU A 227 -7.16 -6.27 -5.12
N TYR A 228 -7.09 -7.61 -5.25
CA TYR A 228 -8.11 -8.40 -5.95
C TYR A 228 -9.46 -8.34 -5.24
N GLY A 229 -9.46 -8.43 -3.90
CA GLY A 229 -10.65 -8.23 -3.08
C GLY A 229 -11.29 -6.87 -3.37
N GLU A 230 -10.52 -5.79 -3.36
CA GLU A 230 -11.01 -4.43 -3.63
C GLU A 230 -11.64 -4.31 -5.03
N ALA A 231 -10.99 -4.91 -6.02
CA ALA A 231 -11.39 -4.92 -7.43
C ALA A 231 -12.73 -5.62 -7.68
N THR A 232 -12.97 -6.69 -6.93
CA THR A 232 -14.10 -7.61 -7.12
C THR A 232 -15.24 -7.38 -6.13
N GLU A 233 -15.02 -6.56 -5.11
CA GLU A 233 -15.99 -6.21 -4.07
C GLU A 233 -17.25 -5.55 -4.66
N PRO A 234 -18.44 -6.17 -4.54
CA PRO A 234 -19.65 -5.71 -5.24
C PRO A 234 -20.49 -4.68 -4.45
N THR A 235 -20.33 -4.59 -3.13
CA THR A 235 -21.15 -3.77 -2.23
C THR A 235 -20.97 -2.29 -2.51
N LEU A 236 -19.72 -1.83 -2.63
CA LEU A 236 -19.37 -0.46 -2.92
C LEU A 236 -18.96 -0.32 -4.39
N SER A 237 -19.95 -0.04 -5.23
CA SER A 237 -19.74 0.28 -6.64
C SER A 237 -18.63 1.32 -6.80
N ARG A 238 -17.60 0.99 -7.59
CA ARG A 238 -16.42 1.84 -7.83
C ARG A 238 -16.79 3.28 -8.22
N THR A 239 -17.77 3.43 -9.11
CA THR A 239 -18.21 4.76 -9.59
C THR A 239 -18.84 5.57 -8.48
N ARG A 240 -19.78 4.97 -7.74
CA ARG A 240 -20.51 5.68 -6.68
C ARG A 240 -19.61 5.99 -5.48
N TRP A 241 -18.75 5.05 -5.10
CA TRP A 241 -17.77 5.24 -4.04
C TRP A 241 -16.78 6.36 -4.36
N ARG A 242 -16.26 6.42 -5.60
CA ARG A 242 -15.39 7.53 -6.04
C ARG A 242 -16.09 8.88 -6.00
N ALA A 243 -17.36 8.93 -6.40
CA ALA A 243 -18.15 10.16 -6.31
C ALA A 243 -18.33 10.61 -4.86
N LEU A 244 -18.62 9.67 -3.94
CA LEU A 244 -18.77 9.97 -2.51
C LEU A 244 -17.47 10.53 -1.91
N VAL A 245 -16.34 9.85 -2.13
CA VAL A 245 -15.03 10.29 -1.64
C VAL A 245 -14.63 11.64 -2.25
N GLY A 246 -14.81 11.80 -3.58
CA GLY A 246 -14.46 13.03 -4.28
C GLY A 246 -15.31 14.24 -3.88
N ALA A 247 -16.56 14.03 -3.46
CA ALA A 247 -17.43 15.09 -2.96
C ALA A 247 -17.16 15.47 -1.49
N ASN A 248 -16.42 14.65 -0.73
CA ASN A 248 -16.21 14.83 0.70
C ASN A 248 -14.73 14.75 1.11
N PRO A 249 -13.81 15.46 0.44
CA PRO A 249 -12.38 15.36 0.73
C PRO A 249 -12.06 15.86 2.15
N TYR A 250 -11.10 15.22 2.80
CA TYR A 250 -10.62 15.55 4.16
C TYR A 250 -11.69 15.49 5.25
N SER A 251 -12.70 14.64 5.07
CA SER A 251 -13.83 14.51 6.00
C SER A 251 -13.89 13.14 6.69
N ARG A 252 -14.68 13.04 7.76
CA ARG A 252 -15.03 11.74 8.38
C ARG A 252 -15.79 10.83 7.41
N ILE A 253 -16.52 11.39 6.44
CA ILE A 253 -17.21 10.61 5.41
C ILE A 253 -16.18 9.91 4.50
N GLU A 254 -15.14 10.62 4.04
CA GLU A 254 -14.05 10.01 3.27
C GLU A 254 -13.32 8.94 4.09
N LEU A 255 -12.98 9.23 5.35
CA LEU A 255 -12.31 8.27 6.23
C LEU A 255 -13.12 6.97 6.38
N LEU A 256 -14.42 7.08 6.67
CA LEU A 256 -15.32 5.94 6.76
C LEU A 256 -15.42 5.19 5.43
N ALA A 257 -15.66 5.89 4.33
CA ALA A 257 -15.83 5.28 3.02
C ALA A 257 -14.60 4.47 2.58
N ARG A 258 -13.39 5.01 2.80
CA ARG A 258 -12.13 4.29 2.54
C ARG A 258 -11.96 3.10 3.47
N THR A 259 -12.18 3.29 4.77
CA THR A 259 -12.07 2.20 5.75
C THR A 259 -13.00 1.03 5.44
N LEU A 260 -14.26 1.32 5.06
CA LEU A 260 -15.22 0.29 4.67
C LEU A 260 -14.78 -0.43 3.40
N LYS A 261 -14.22 0.28 2.42
CA LYS A 261 -13.74 -0.32 1.17
C LYS A 261 -12.58 -1.27 1.43
N ASP A 262 -11.57 -0.83 2.18
CA ASP A 262 -10.40 -1.63 2.53
C ASP A 262 -10.81 -2.86 3.37
N LEU A 263 -11.70 -2.68 4.35
CA LEU A 263 -12.20 -3.81 5.13
C LEU A 263 -12.96 -4.82 4.28
N LEU A 264 -13.82 -4.37 3.36
CA LEU A 264 -14.55 -5.29 2.48
C LEU A 264 -13.60 -6.05 1.54
N ALA A 265 -12.53 -5.40 1.07
CA ALA A 265 -11.45 -6.03 0.32
C ALA A 265 -10.73 -7.12 1.14
N ASP A 266 -10.62 -6.94 2.45
CA ASP A 266 -10.01 -7.94 3.33
C ASP A 266 -10.96 -9.07 3.72
N VAL A 267 -12.16 -8.75 4.20
CA VAL A 267 -13.07 -9.73 4.82
C VAL A 267 -14.04 -10.36 3.82
N GLY A 268 -14.15 -9.84 2.60
CA GLY A 268 -15.00 -10.40 1.55
C GLY A 268 -14.65 -11.83 1.17
N ASP A 269 -15.54 -12.51 0.44
CA ASP A 269 -15.36 -13.91 0.04
C ASP A 269 -14.21 -14.14 -0.94
N GLN A 270 -13.77 -13.10 -1.64
CA GLN A 270 -12.59 -13.10 -2.51
C GLN A 270 -11.44 -12.26 -1.90
N GLY A 271 -11.53 -11.95 -0.61
CA GLY A 271 -10.65 -11.02 0.06
C GLY A 271 -9.42 -11.64 0.70
N ARG A 272 -8.49 -10.77 1.12
CA ARG A 272 -7.22 -11.14 1.78
C ARG A 272 -7.40 -12.12 2.92
N LEU A 273 -8.32 -11.87 3.86
CA LEU A 273 -8.45 -12.70 5.06
C LEU A 273 -9.03 -14.08 4.71
N ARG A 274 -9.91 -14.17 3.70
CA ARG A 274 -10.39 -15.47 3.20
C ARG A 274 -9.27 -16.28 2.56
N PHE A 275 -8.38 -15.64 1.79
CA PHE A 275 -7.17 -16.29 1.27
C PHE A 275 -6.26 -16.80 2.38
N ILE A 276 -5.98 -15.96 3.38
CA ILE A 276 -5.13 -16.30 4.53
C ILE A 276 -5.68 -17.53 5.27
N ILE A 277 -6.98 -17.54 5.57
CA ILE A 277 -7.63 -18.62 6.31
C ILE A 277 -7.67 -19.92 5.51
N THR A 278 -8.08 -19.85 4.24
CA THR A 278 -8.21 -21.03 3.36
C THR A 278 -6.86 -21.73 3.18
N ASN A 279 -5.79 -20.94 3.06
CA ASN A 279 -4.43 -21.45 2.87
C ASN A 279 -3.65 -21.61 4.18
N ARG A 280 -4.32 -21.42 5.33
CA ARG A 280 -3.74 -21.54 6.69
C ARG A 280 -2.42 -20.78 6.87
N ARG A 281 -2.35 -19.56 6.34
CA ARG A 281 -1.13 -18.74 6.33
C ARG A 281 -0.93 -18.05 7.67
N VAL A 282 -0.26 -18.72 8.61
CA VAL A 282 0.00 -18.21 9.97
C VAL A 282 0.75 -16.87 9.94
N GLY A 283 1.79 -16.77 9.10
CA GLY A 283 2.56 -15.54 8.88
C GLY A 283 1.67 -14.36 8.52
N SER A 284 0.94 -14.52 7.41
CA SER A 284 -0.01 -13.54 6.90
C SER A 284 -1.10 -13.15 7.91
N LEU A 285 -1.60 -14.09 8.72
CA LEU A 285 -2.58 -13.79 9.77
C LEU A 285 -1.98 -12.90 10.85
N GLY A 286 -0.78 -13.21 11.34
CA GLY A 286 -0.08 -12.35 12.31
C GLY A 286 0.13 -10.94 11.77
N ILE A 287 0.53 -10.81 10.50
CA ILE A 287 0.72 -9.52 9.82
C ILE A 287 -0.60 -8.75 9.71
N TYR A 288 -1.68 -9.42 9.28
CA TYR A 288 -3.01 -8.82 9.17
C TYR A 288 -3.47 -8.23 10.51
N VAL A 289 -3.38 -9.01 11.59
CA VAL A 289 -3.80 -8.57 12.93
C VAL A 289 -2.89 -7.48 13.47
N ALA A 290 -1.58 -7.53 13.19
CA ALA A 290 -0.64 -6.50 13.60
C ALA A 290 -0.91 -5.15 12.91
N GLN A 291 -1.40 -5.17 11.68
CA GLN A 291 -1.67 -3.98 10.86
C GLN A 291 -3.05 -3.37 11.10
N LEU A 292 -4.04 -4.18 11.50
CA LEU A 292 -5.41 -3.71 11.69
C LEU A 292 -5.53 -2.71 12.85
N ASP A 293 -5.96 -1.49 12.55
CA ASP A 293 -6.04 -0.41 13.53
C ASP A 293 -7.12 0.64 13.28
N GLY A 294 -7.10 1.70 14.09
CA GLY A 294 -7.96 2.87 13.93
C GLY A 294 -9.44 2.50 13.85
N LEU A 295 -10.12 3.07 12.85
CA LEU A 295 -11.53 2.81 12.58
C LEU A 295 -11.75 1.36 12.10
N ALA A 296 -10.81 0.77 11.35
CA ALA A 296 -10.94 -0.59 10.84
C ALA A 296 -11.04 -1.62 11.98
N ALA A 297 -10.18 -1.50 12.99
CA ALA A 297 -10.22 -2.35 14.18
C ALA A 297 -11.52 -2.20 14.99
N ARG A 298 -12.12 -1.00 15.01
CA ARG A 298 -13.42 -0.76 15.67
C ARG A 298 -14.60 -1.36 14.90
N LEU A 299 -14.49 -1.42 13.57
CA LEU A 299 -15.50 -2.01 12.69
C LEU A 299 -15.39 -3.54 12.58
N PHE A 300 -14.26 -4.12 13.03
CA PHE A 300 -14.04 -5.57 13.08
C PHE A 300 -13.72 -6.04 14.52
N PRO A 301 -14.66 -5.93 15.47
CA PRO A 301 -14.41 -6.28 16.87
C PRO A 301 -14.16 -7.78 17.11
N GLU A 302 -14.58 -8.66 16.20
CA GLU A 302 -14.42 -10.11 16.34
C GLU A 302 -12.98 -10.60 16.20
N ILE A 303 -12.11 -9.82 15.55
CA ILE A 303 -10.74 -10.25 15.21
C ILE A 303 -9.87 -10.49 16.44
N GLY A 304 -9.96 -9.65 17.47
CA GLY A 304 -9.16 -9.76 18.70
C GLY A 304 -9.45 -11.05 19.45
N PRO A 305 -10.71 -11.31 19.87
CA PRO A 305 -11.08 -12.55 20.54
C PRO A 305 -10.82 -13.81 19.72
N ALA A 306 -10.98 -13.75 18.39
CA ALA A 306 -10.67 -14.88 17.51
C ALA A 306 -9.16 -15.14 17.45
N PHE A 307 -8.35 -14.08 17.33
CA PHE A 307 -6.89 -14.19 17.34
C PHE A 307 -6.35 -14.71 18.68
N ASP A 308 -6.91 -14.26 19.81
CA ASP A 308 -6.54 -14.77 21.15
C ASP A 308 -6.76 -16.28 21.30
N ARG A 309 -7.82 -16.82 20.67
CA ARG A 309 -8.07 -18.26 20.63
C ARG A 309 -7.16 -18.95 19.63
N PHE A 310 -6.95 -18.34 18.46
CA PHE A 310 -6.00 -18.82 17.46
C PHE A 310 -4.59 -19.01 18.03
N LEU A 311 -4.11 -18.09 18.86
CA LEU A 311 -2.80 -18.19 19.52
C LEU A 311 -2.65 -19.43 20.43
N LYS A 312 -3.78 -20.01 20.90
CA LYS A 312 -3.79 -21.18 21.80
C LYS A 312 -4.08 -22.47 21.06
N GLU A 313 -5.01 -22.42 20.12
CA GLU A 313 -5.66 -23.59 19.54
C GLU A 313 -5.40 -23.74 18.03
N GLN A 314 -4.87 -22.68 17.38
CA GLN A 314 -4.72 -22.58 15.92
C GLN A 314 -6.02 -22.89 15.14
N ASP A 315 -7.16 -22.51 15.71
CA ASP A 315 -8.47 -22.78 15.15
C ASP A 315 -8.81 -21.81 14.00
N TRP A 316 -8.72 -22.32 12.77
CA TRP A 316 -9.06 -21.60 11.56
C TRP A 316 -10.58 -21.46 11.33
N GLU A 317 -11.41 -22.35 11.90
CA GLU A 317 -12.86 -22.26 11.77
C GLU A 317 -13.40 -21.05 12.52
N ASP A 318 -12.83 -20.77 13.68
CA ASP A 318 -13.23 -19.65 14.50
C ASP A 318 -12.78 -18.30 13.93
N MET A 319 -11.60 -18.29 13.27
CA MET A 319 -11.15 -17.18 12.42
C MET A 319 -12.08 -16.95 11.22
N GLU A 320 -12.53 -18.00 10.55
CA GLU A 320 -13.50 -17.90 9.44
C GLU A 320 -14.85 -17.38 9.93
N ALA A 321 -15.31 -17.85 11.09
CA ALA A 321 -16.54 -17.36 11.70
C ALA A 321 -16.43 -15.86 12.04
N ALA A 322 -15.28 -15.40 12.53
CA ALA A 322 -15.02 -13.98 12.76
C ALA A 322 -15.03 -13.16 11.46
N ARG A 323 -14.32 -13.62 10.42
CA ARG A 323 -14.34 -13.00 9.08
C ARG A 323 -15.76 -12.89 8.53
N SER A 324 -16.53 -13.99 8.56
CA SER A 324 -17.90 -14.00 8.02
C SER A 324 -18.84 -13.03 8.75
N ARG A 325 -18.75 -12.95 10.09
CA ARG A 325 -19.50 -11.95 10.88
C ARG A 325 -19.11 -10.52 10.50
N ALA A 326 -17.82 -10.25 10.37
CA ALA A 326 -17.32 -8.95 9.94
C ALA A 326 -17.79 -8.60 8.54
N TRP A 327 -17.70 -9.53 7.58
CA TRP A 327 -18.17 -9.29 6.22
C TRP A 327 -19.65 -8.94 6.16
N LYS A 328 -20.51 -9.67 6.89
CA LYS A 328 -21.94 -9.35 6.99
C LYS A 328 -22.18 -7.95 7.57
N ARG A 329 -21.45 -7.58 8.63
CA ARG A 329 -21.56 -6.28 9.30
C ARG A 329 -21.10 -5.15 8.37
N VAL A 330 -19.86 -5.21 7.89
CA VAL A 330 -19.24 -4.19 7.04
C VAL A 330 -20.00 -4.03 5.73
N SER A 331 -20.52 -5.11 5.14
CA SER A 331 -21.37 -5.03 3.93
C SER A 331 -22.72 -4.35 4.21
N GLY A 332 -23.26 -4.51 5.43
CA GLY A 332 -24.42 -3.74 5.89
C GLY A 332 -24.09 -2.25 5.97
N LEU A 333 -23.03 -1.90 6.70
CA LEU A 333 -22.58 -0.51 6.87
C LEU A 333 -22.24 0.18 5.53
N GLY A 334 -21.61 -0.55 4.60
CA GLY A 334 -21.34 -0.05 3.25
C GLY A 334 -22.61 0.32 2.50
N ARG A 335 -23.65 -0.54 2.55
CA ARG A 335 -24.96 -0.23 1.95
C ARG A 335 -25.63 0.95 2.62
N ASP A 336 -25.63 0.99 3.96
CA ASP A 336 -26.23 2.09 4.71
C ASP A 336 -25.57 3.44 4.36
N LEU A 337 -24.24 3.46 4.20
CA LEU A 337 -23.50 4.67 3.80
C LEU A 337 -23.91 5.14 2.40
N MET A 338 -24.01 4.21 1.44
CA MET A 338 -24.43 4.55 0.08
C MET A 338 -25.88 5.02 0.03
N ASP A 339 -26.78 4.40 0.78
CA ASP A 339 -28.18 4.80 0.88
C ASP A 339 -28.33 6.21 1.48
N LEU A 340 -27.51 6.55 2.50
CA LEU A 340 -27.48 7.89 3.06
C LEU A 340 -26.93 8.91 2.06
N ALA A 341 -25.86 8.56 1.33
CA ALA A 341 -25.30 9.42 0.29
C ALA A 341 -26.28 9.69 -0.86
N GLU A 342 -27.10 8.72 -1.26
CA GLU A 342 -28.15 8.93 -2.25
C GLU A 342 -29.25 9.86 -1.72
N LYS A 343 -29.67 9.67 -0.46
CA LYS A 343 -30.69 10.50 0.19
C LYS A 343 -30.25 11.94 0.44
N SER A 344 -28.95 12.23 0.43
CA SER A 344 -28.45 13.58 0.71
C SER A 344 -28.64 14.56 -0.44
N ALA A 345 -28.96 14.09 -1.66
CA ALA A 345 -29.13 14.95 -2.84
C ALA A 345 -30.17 16.07 -2.65
N ASP A 346 -31.26 15.77 -1.93
CA ASP A 346 -32.36 16.71 -1.67
C ASP A 346 -32.33 17.28 -0.23
N ARG A 347 -31.17 17.26 0.43
CA ARG A 347 -31.02 17.61 1.86
C ARG A 347 -30.04 18.78 2.05
N PRO A 348 -30.08 19.44 3.23
CA PRO A 348 -29.06 20.42 3.60
C PRO A 348 -27.64 19.84 3.51
N GLY A 349 -26.66 20.67 3.19
CA GLY A 349 -25.28 20.22 2.89
C GLY A 349 -24.55 19.54 4.06
N ASP A 350 -24.97 19.79 5.30
CA ASP A 350 -24.42 19.16 6.51
C ASP A 350 -25.16 17.87 6.92
N TRP A 351 -26.30 17.56 6.29
CA TRP A 351 -27.16 16.45 6.66
C TRP A 351 -26.45 15.10 6.59
N LEU A 352 -25.68 14.85 5.52
CA LEU A 352 -24.95 13.60 5.36
C LEU A 352 -23.89 13.44 6.45
N ALA A 353 -23.15 14.50 6.77
CA ALA A 353 -22.12 14.49 7.81
C ALA A 353 -22.75 14.20 9.19
N ALA A 354 -23.86 14.85 9.52
CA ALA A 354 -24.57 14.61 10.77
C ALA A 354 -25.07 13.16 10.89
N ARG A 355 -25.65 12.61 9.80
CA ARG A 355 -26.10 11.22 9.78
C ARG A 355 -24.95 10.23 9.85
N VAL A 356 -23.83 10.51 9.19
CA VAL A 356 -22.65 9.65 9.26
C VAL A 356 -22.10 9.60 10.69
N GLU A 357 -22.10 10.72 11.39
CA GLU A 357 -21.68 10.77 12.80
C GLU A 357 -22.59 9.93 13.70
N GLU A 358 -23.90 10.14 13.58
CA GLU A 358 -24.94 9.44 14.36
C GLU A 358 -24.93 7.92 14.12
N VAL A 359 -24.84 7.49 12.86
CA VAL A 359 -25.03 6.08 12.48
C VAL A 359 -23.75 5.26 12.61
N PHE A 360 -22.57 5.83 12.31
CA PHE A 360 -21.33 5.06 12.23
C PHE A 360 -20.35 5.34 13.35
N TYR A 361 -20.26 6.56 13.85
CA TYR A 361 -19.22 6.95 14.80
C TYR A 361 -19.68 6.92 16.26
N GLN A 362 -20.86 7.46 16.56
CA GLN A 362 -21.41 7.45 17.92
C GLN A 362 -21.54 6.03 18.51
N PRO A 363 -21.99 4.99 17.76
CA PRO A 363 -22.03 3.63 18.29
C PRO A 363 -20.65 3.04 18.63
N LEU A 364 -19.57 3.61 18.08
CA LEU A 364 -18.19 3.24 18.34
C LEU A 364 -17.54 4.08 19.45
N GLY A 365 -18.26 5.08 19.98
CA GLY A 365 -17.76 6.03 20.97
C GLY A 365 -16.65 6.95 20.43
N LEU A 366 -16.76 7.35 19.16
CA LEU A 366 -15.80 8.20 18.43
C LEU A 366 -16.39 9.54 18.01
#